data_AF-A0A3A9DWK0-F1
#
_entry.id   AF-A0A3A9DWK0-F1
#
_cell.length_a   1.000
_cell.length_b   1.000
_cell.length_c   1.000
_cell.angle_alpha   90.00
_cell.angle_beta   90.00
_cell.angle_gamma   90.00
#
_symmetry.space_group_name_H-M   'P 1'
#
loop_
_entity.id
_entity.type
_entity.pdbx_description
1 polymer ?
#
loop_
_entity_poly.entity_id
_entity_poly.type
_entity_poly.pdbx_seq_one_letter_code
_entity_poly.pdbx_strand_id
1 'polypeptide(L)'
;AILLSVVLGSTGLSCGILNFFIFHDSFWSFYIIGACILLWVFCIPFLIYTKLPWFLSIIFDGMALVLYCGIISFSHPGNGWFIGLAIPIIVLITGLFLIFVFLLITFRTSILSTSIYLFLEIGFLCTGIEILIHKYFEEKIYVTWSAIVFICCSIIVISLFTIIRRSRLREAVRRRMHI
;
A
#
# COMPACT_ATOMS: atom_id res chain seq x y z
N ALA A 1 18.20 8.73 -10.68
CA ALA A 1 17.36 7.98 -11.66
C ALA A 1 18.18 7.05 -12.53
N ILE A 2 19.17 7.57 -13.27
CA ILE A 2 19.95 6.79 -14.25
C ILE A 2 20.73 5.66 -13.59
N LEU A 3 21.49 5.93 -12.51
CA LEU A 3 22.24 4.89 -11.79
C LEU A 3 21.35 3.74 -11.29
N LEU A 4 20.20 4.05 -10.68
CA LEU A 4 19.28 3.04 -10.14
C LEU A 4 18.63 2.21 -11.26
N SER A 5 18.24 2.87 -12.36
CA SER A 5 17.71 2.17 -13.55
C SER A 5 18.77 1.31 -14.23
N VAL A 6 20.02 1.79 -14.29
CA VAL A 6 21.15 1.05 -14.87
C VAL A 6 21.50 -0.15 -14.00
N VAL A 7 21.54 -0.01 -12.68
CA VAL A 7 21.85 -1.11 -11.75
C VAL A 7 20.75 -2.17 -11.76
N LEU A 8 19.48 -1.78 -11.64
CA LEU A 8 18.36 -2.72 -11.69
C LEU A 8 18.23 -3.37 -13.06
N GLY A 9 18.41 -2.59 -14.13
CA GLY A 9 18.41 -3.08 -15.51
C GLY A 9 19.56 -4.04 -15.77
N SER A 10 20.79 -3.72 -15.36
CA SER A 10 21.95 -4.60 -15.54
C SER A 10 21.81 -5.88 -14.74
N THR A 11 21.23 -5.82 -13.53
CA THR A 11 21.01 -6.99 -12.68
C THR A 11 19.96 -7.90 -13.30
N GLY A 12 18.81 -7.34 -13.73
CA GLY A 12 17.76 -8.09 -14.41
C GLY A 12 18.25 -8.71 -15.73
N LEU A 13 19.00 -7.96 -16.54
CA LEU A 13 19.60 -8.44 -17.79
C LEU A 13 20.62 -9.55 -17.55
N SER A 14 21.52 -9.38 -16.57
CA SER A 14 22.52 -10.40 -16.24
C SER A 14 21.85 -11.70 -15.78
N CYS A 15 20.85 -11.60 -14.89
CA CYS A 15 20.09 -12.76 -14.42
C CYS A 15 19.28 -13.43 -15.55
N GLY A 16 18.72 -12.64 -16.47
CA GLY A 16 18.00 -13.17 -17.65
C GLY A 16 18.93 -13.90 -18.62
N ILE A 17 20.11 -13.34 -18.90
CA ILE A 17 21.14 -13.98 -19.74
C ILE A 17 21.64 -15.27 -19.08
N LEU A 18 21.93 -15.26 -17.78
CA LEU A 18 22.31 -16.46 -17.01
C LEU A 18 21.25 -17.56 -17.09
N ASN A 19 19.96 -17.21 -17.03
CA ASN A 19 18.87 -18.17 -17.15
C ASN A 19 18.80 -18.79 -18.54
N PHE A 20 18.99 -17.98 -19.58
CA PHE A 20 18.93 -18.43 -20.96
C PHE A 20 20.11 -19.35 -21.34
N PHE A 21 21.31 -19.08 -20.82
CA PHE A 21 22.51 -19.83 -21.21
C PHE A 21 22.85 -21.02 -20.32
N ILE A 22 22.53 -20.99 -19.02
CA ILE A 22 23.07 -21.96 -18.04
C ILE A 22 21.97 -22.78 -17.36
N PHE A 23 20.80 -22.19 -17.10
CA PHE A 23 19.73 -22.81 -16.31
C PHE A 23 18.44 -22.93 -17.12
N HIS A 24 18.45 -23.84 -18.11
CA HIS A 24 17.30 -24.06 -18.99
C HIS A 24 16.03 -24.55 -18.27
N ASP A 25 16.18 -25.23 -17.12
CA ASP A 25 15.06 -25.88 -16.39
C ASP A 25 14.70 -25.23 -15.03
N SER A 26 15.38 -24.14 -14.63
CA SER A 26 15.14 -23.50 -13.33
C SER A 26 14.50 -22.12 -13.49
N PHE A 27 13.29 -21.95 -12.94
CA PHE A 27 12.57 -20.67 -12.92
C PHE A 27 13.11 -19.64 -11.92
N TRP A 28 14.32 -19.85 -11.39
CA TRP A 28 14.87 -19.07 -10.29
C TRP A 28 15.15 -17.60 -10.67
N SER A 29 15.62 -17.32 -11.89
CA SER A 29 15.92 -15.95 -12.31
C SER A 29 14.67 -15.08 -12.51
N PHE A 30 13.49 -15.67 -12.70
CA PHE A 30 12.23 -14.90 -12.83
C PHE A 30 11.88 -14.13 -11.56
N TYR A 31 12.23 -14.65 -10.38
CA TYR A 31 12.06 -13.95 -9.11
C TYR A 31 12.88 -12.66 -9.06
N ILE A 32 14.14 -12.74 -9.46
CA ILE A 32 15.08 -11.62 -9.40
C ILE A 32 14.69 -10.55 -10.43
N ILE A 33 14.32 -10.97 -11.64
CA ILE A 33 13.83 -10.07 -12.68
C ILE A 33 12.53 -9.38 -12.21
N GLY A 34 11.58 -10.13 -11.67
CA GLY A 34 10.33 -9.59 -11.13
C GLY A 34 10.57 -8.60 -9.99
N ALA A 35 11.47 -8.92 -9.05
CA ALA A 35 11.83 -8.02 -7.96
C ALA A 35 12.52 -6.74 -8.46
N CYS A 36 13.41 -6.84 -9.46
CA CYS A 36 14.04 -5.67 -10.07
C CYS A 36 13.00 -4.75 -10.74
N ILE A 37 12.03 -5.32 -11.47
CA ILE A 37 10.92 -4.56 -12.08
C ILE A 37 10.06 -3.89 -11.01
N LEU A 38 9.68 -4.62 -9.96
CA LEU A 38 8.88 -4.09 -8.85
C LEU A 38 9.59 -2.90 -8.17
N LEU A 39 10.87 -3.07 -7.83
CA LEU A 39 11.66 -2.00 -7.21
C LEU A 39 11.81 -0.80 -8.15
N TRP A 40 11.97 -1.04 -9.45
CA TRP A 40 12.04 0.02 -10.44
C TRP A 40 10.73 0.81 -10.52
N VAL A 41 9.58 0.13 -10.53
CA VAL A 41 8.25 0.76 -10.55
C VAL A 41 8.01 1.58 -9.28
N PHE A 42 8.31 1.05 -8.10
CA PHE A 42 8.20 1.81 -6.84
C PHE A 42 9.10 3.05 -6.80
N CYS A 43 10.21 3.04 -7.55
CA CYS A 43 11.08 4.19 -7.66
C CYS A 43 10.56 5.24 -8.66
N ILE A 44 9.59 4.93 -9.54
CA ILE A 44 9.02 5.90 -10.51
C ILE A 44 8.50 7.17 -9.81
N PRO A 45 7.69 7.11 -8.74
CA PRO A 45 7.28 8.31 -8.02
C PRO A 45 8.46 9.07 -7.41
N PHE A 46 9.54 8.42 -7.01
CA PHE A 46 10.71 9.16 -6.51
C PHE A 46 11.56 9.79 -7.63
N LEU A 47 11.57 9.18 -8.83
CA LEU A 47 12.51 9.49 -9.89
C LEU A 47 11.97 10.43 -10.99
N ILE A 48 10.66 10.41 -11.27
CA ILE A 48 10.05 11.08 -12.44
C ILE A 48 9.07 12.21 -12.00
N TYR A 49 9.13 12.61 -10.72
CA TYR A 49 8.19 13.57 -10.13
C TYR A 49 8.34 15.00 -10.65
N THR A 50 7.66 15.30 -11.76
CA THR A 50 7.12 16.65 -12.04
C THR A 50 5.84 16.66 -12.89
N LYS A 51 5.45 15.56 -13.55
CA LYS A 51 4.33 15.58 -14.52
C LYS A 51 3.31 14.43 -14.45
N LEU A 52 3.60 13.32 -13.75
CA LEU A 52 2.63 12.22 -13.64
C LEU A 52 1.61 12.50 -12.53
N PRO A 53 0.31 12.23 -12.76
CA PRO A 53 -0.69 12.36 -11.70
C PRO A 53 -0.52 11.23 -10.67
N TRP A 54 -0.67 11.59 -9.40
CA TRP A 54 -0.45 10.72 -8.24
C TRP A 54 -1.25 9.41 -8.29
N PHE A 55 -2.48 9.44 -8.80
CA PHE A 55 -3.35 8.25 -8.84
C PHE A 55 -2.83 7.17 -9.79
N LEU A 56 -2.25 7.56 -10.94
CA LEU A 56 -1.65 6.60 -11.87
C LEU A 56 -0.46 5.90 -11.23
N SER A 57 0.39 6.63 -10.50
CA SER A 57 1.55 6.03 -9.84
C SER A 57 1.13 4.92 -8.88
N ILE A 58 0.14 5.17 -8.02
CA ILE A 58 -0.34 4.20 -7.03
C ILE A 58 -0.95 2.96 -7.72
N ILE A 59 -1.67 3.14 -8.83
CA ILE A 59 -2.20 2.03 -9.62
C ILE A 59 -1.07 1.21 -10.25
N PHE A 60 -0.03 1.86 -10.78
CA PHE A 60 1.15 1.15 -11.31
C PHE A 60 1.89 0.36 -10.23
N ASP A 61 2.04 0.93 -9.03
CA ASP A 61 2.64 0.24 -7.88
C ASP A 61 1.83 -1.01 -7.50
N GLY A 62 0.50 -0.90 -7.46
CA GLY A 62 -0.40 -2.04 -7.25
C GLY A 62 -0.29 -3.10 -8.36
N MET A 63 -0.26 -2.68 -9.63
CA MET A 63 -0.09 -3.61 -10.76
C MET A 63 1.26 -4.32 -10.72
N ALA A 64 2.34 -3.63 -10.35
CA ALA A 64 3.66 -4.24 -10.21
C ALA A 64 3.69 -5.31 -9.12
N LEU A 65 3.01 -5.07 -7.99
CA LEU A 65 2.83 -6.08 -6.93
C LEU A 65 2.04 -7.30 -7.44
N VAL A 66 0.95 -7.10 -8.18
CA VAL A 66 0.16 -8.19 -8.76
C VAL A 66 1.00 -9.01 -9.74
N LEU A 67 1.75 -8.35 -10.62
CA LEU A 67 2.65 -9.01 -11.57
C LEU A 67 3.72 -9.84 -10.86
N TYR A 68 4.36 -9.27 -9.83
CA TYR A 68 5.38 -9.98 -9.04
C TYR A 68 4.78 -11.19 -8.33
N CYS A 69 3.67 -11.04 -7.62
CA CYS A 69 2.97 -12.16 -6.99
C CYS A 69 2.50 -13.22 -8.01
N GLY A 70 2.13 -12.80 -9.23
CA GLY A 70 1.77 -13.70 -10.33
C GLY A 70 2.95 -14.55 -10.79
N ILE A 71 4.15 -13.97 -10.91
CA ILE A 71 5.38 -14.71 -11.19
C ILE A 71 5.65 -15.75 -10.10
N ILE A 72 5.49 -15.37 -8.82
CA ILE A 72 5.64 -16.31 -7.69
C ILE A 72 4.63 -17.45 -7.79
N SER A 73 3.36 -17.13 -8.07
CA SER A 73 2.28 -18.11 -8.16
C SER A 73 2.44 -19.07 -9.33
N PHE A 74 3.04 -18.63 -10.44
CA PHE A 74 3.31 -19.49 -11.59
C PHE A 74 4.38 -20.55 -11.24
N SER A 75 5.43 -20.13 -10.54
CA SER A 75 6.51 -21.01 -10.13
C SER A 75 6.13 -21.92 -8.96
N HIS A 76 5.21 -21.48 -8.09
CA HIS A 76 4.67 -22.29 -6.99
C HIS A 76 3.15 -22.34 -7.10
N PRO A 77 2.60 -23.27 -7.91
CA PRO A 77 1.16 -23.51 -7.97
C PRO A 77 0.67 -24.06 -6.63
N GLY A 78 0.38 -23.14 -5.70
CA GLY A 78 -0.26 -23.41 -4.42
C GLY A 78 -1.78 -23.28 -4.53
N ASN A 79 -2.46 -23.46 -3.40
CA ASN A 79 -3.92 -23.54 -3.17
C ASN A 79 -4.79 -22.33 -3.63
N GLY A 80 -4.52 -21.73 -4.79
CA GLY A 80 -5.23 -20.55 -5.29
C GLY A 80 -4.93 -19.25 -4.52
N TRP A 81 -3.91 -19.23 -3.66
CA TRP A 81 -3.55 -18.09 -2.80
C TRP A 81 -3.39 -16.78 -3.56
N PHE A 82 -2.92 -16.82 -4.82
CA PHE A 82 -2.76 -15.62 -5.63
C PHE A 82 -4.09 -14.92 -5.90
N ILE A 83 -5.09 -15.65 -6.37
CA ILE A 83 -6.41 -15.10 -6.69
C ILE A 83 -7.26 -14.93 -5.42
N GLY A 84 -7.20 -15.89 -4.51
CA GLY A 84 -8.03 -15.92 -3.31
C GLY A 84 -7.58 -14.95 -2.20
N LEU A 85 -6.28 -14.63 -2.14
CA LEU A 85 -5.71 -13.85 -1.03
C LEU A 85 -4.86 -12.66 -1.52
N ALA A 86 -3.87 -12.89 -2.38
CA ALA A 86 -2.91 -11.85 -2.76
C ALA A 86 -3.56 -10.71 -3.55
N ILE A 87 -4.33 -11.01 -4.60
CA ILE A 87 -5.03 -9.99 -5.39
C ILE A 87 -5.98 -9.17 -4.51
N PRO A 88 -6.89 -9.77 -3.71
CA PRO A 88 -7.76 -9.01 -2.81
C PRO A 88 -7.01 -8.11 -1.83
N ILE A 89 -5.89 -8.59 -1.25
CA ILE A 89 -5.08 -7.79 -0.32
C ILE A 89 -4.43 -6.62 -1.05
N ILE A 90 -3.85 -6.84 -2.23
CA ILE A 90 -3.22 -5.76 -3.01
C ILE A 90 -4.27 -4.72 -3.40
N VAL A 91 -5.44 -5.15 -3.88
CA VAL A 91 -6.56 -4.25 -4.22
C VAL A 91 -7.02 -3.45 -3.00
N LEU A 92 -7.12 -4.08 -1.83
CA LEU A 92 -7.46 -3.41 -0.58
C LEU A 92 -6.42 -2.33 -0.24
N ILE A 93 -5.13 -2.68 -0.24
CA ILE A 93 -4.04 -1.74 0.07
C ILE A 93 -4.03 -0.59 -0.94
N THR A 94 -4.02 -0.88 -2.24
CA THR A 94 -4.00 0.13 -3.29
C THR A 94 -5.23 1.05 -3.22
N GLY A 95 -6.42 0.49 -2.96
CA GLY A 95 -7.65 1.27 -2.80
C GLY A 95 -7.62 2.20 -1.59
N LEU A 96 -7.16 1.70 -0.44
CA LEU A 96 -6.98 2.47 0.78
C LEU A 96 -5.96 3.61 0.60
N PHE A 97 -4.81 3.33 -0.02
CA PHE A 97 -3.84 4.39 -0.37
C PHE A 97 -4.40 5.44 -1.32
N LEU A 98 -5.20 5.04 -2.33
CA LEU A 98 -5.88 5.98 -3.23
C LEU A 98 -6.84 6.90 -2.47
N ILE A 99 -7.66 6.33 -1.57
CA ILE A 99 -8.58 7.09 -0.72
C ILE A 99 -7.78 8.05 0.18
N PHE A 100 -6.72 7.57 0.82
CA PHE A 100 -5.87 8.38 1.68
C PHE A 100 -5.29 9.59 0.94
N VAL A 101 -4.65 9.37 -0.20
CA VAL A 101 -4.06 10.48 -0.99
C VAL A 101 -5.15 11.41 -1.53
N PHE A 102 -6.29 10.88 -1.97
CA PHE A 102 -7.43 11.69 -2.39
C PHE A 102 -7.93 12.61 -1.26
N LEU A 103 -8.03 12.10 -0.03
CA LEU A 103 -8.43 12.89 1.14
C LEU A 103 -7.42 13.99 1.46
N LEU A 104 -6.11 13.71 1.39
CA LEU A 104 -5.06 14.71 1.63
C LEU A 104 -5.03 15.83 0.60
N ILE A 105 -5.35 15.52 -0.65
CA ILE A 105 -5.36 16.52 -1.73
C ILE A 105 -6.65 17.34 -1.70
N THR A 106 -7.78 16.70 -1.42
CA THR A 106 -9.11 17.35 -1.40
C THR A 106 -9.28 18.27 -0.20
N PHE A 107 -8.95 17.78 0.99
CA PHE A 107 -9.00 18.56 2.21
C PHE A 107 -7.59 19.03 2.51
N ARG A 108 -7.30 20.35 2.48
CA ARG A 108 -5.99 20.86 2.93
C ARG A 108 -5.80 20.54 4.42
N THR A 109 -5.24 19.37 4.71
CA THR A 109 -5.16 18.82 6.05
C THR A 109 -4.00 19.44 6.83
N SER A 110 -4.24 19.71 8.11
CA SER A 110 -3.14 19.89 9.06
C SER A 110 -2.55 18.53 9.43
N ILE A 111 -1.32 18.52 9.96
CA ILE A 111 -0.64 17.30 10.44
C ILE A 111 -1.56 16.45 11.34
N LEU A 112 -2.31 17.10 12.25
CA LEU A 112 -3.26 16.44 13.13
C LEU A 112 -4.42 15.75 12.38
N SER A 113 -4.93 16.38 11.31
CA SER A 113 -5.99 15.79 10.49
C SER A 113 -5.45 14.63 9.64
N THR A 114 -4.22 14.74 9.15
CA THR A 114 -3.52 13.64 8.46
C THR A 114 -3.36 12.42 9.36
N SER A 115 -2.99 12.61 10.63
CA SER A 115 -2.92 11.51 11.61
C SER A 115 -4.27 10.81 11.80
N ILE A 116 -5.38 11.55 11.85
CA ILE A 116 -6.73 10.95 11.96
C ILE A 116 -7.00 10.01 10.78
N TYR A 117 -6.74 10.47 9.55
CA TYR A 117 -6.94 9.64 8.37
C TYR A 117 -6.03 8.41 8.38
N LEU A 118 -4.77 8.54 8.80
CA LEU A 118 -3.84 7.42 8.91
C LEU A 118 -4.34 6.34 9.88
N PHE A 119 -4.77 6.72 11.09
CA PHE A 119 -5.25 5.74 12.07
C PHE A 119 -6.54 5.04 11.62
N LEU A 120 -7.42 5.78 10.94
CA LEU A 120 -8.64 5.22 10.37
C LEU A 120 -8.32 4.18 9.28
N GLU A 121 -7.43 4.52 8.36
CA GLU A 121 -6.94 3.62 7.30
C GLU A 121 -6.27 2.36 7.86
N ILE A 122 -5.43 2.49 8.90
CA ILE A 122 -4.80 1.34 9.57
C ILE A 122 -5.86 0.39 10.14
N GLY A 123 -6.89 0.92 10.81
CA GLY A 123 -7.98 0.11 11.33
C GLY A 123 -8.71 -0.67 10.22
N PHE A 124 -9.07 0.01 9.13
CA PHE A 124 -9.72 -0.63 7.98
C PHE A 124 -8.83 -1.66 7.29
N LEU A 125 -7.54 -1.39 7.16
CA LEU A 125 -6.59 -2.31 6.56
C LEU A 125 -6.48 -3.60 7.38
N CYS A 126 -6.27 -3.49 8.70
CA CYS A 126 -6.15 -4.65 9.57
C CYS A 126 -7.42 -5.51 9.57
N THR A 127 -8.60 -4.88 9.65
CA THR A 127 -9.88 -5.60 9.60
C THR A 127 -10.14 -6.23 8.24
N GLY A 128 -9.84 -5.51 7.15
CA GLY A 128 -9.94 -6.05 5.80
C GLY A 128 -9.04 -7.26 5.58
N ILE A 129 -7.78 -7.20 6.03
CA ILE A 129 -6.84 -8.34 5.94
C ILE A 129 -7.36 -9.54 6.73
N GLU A 130 -7.82 -9.35 7.98
CA GLU A 130 -8.35 -10.45 8.78
C GLU A 130 -9.56 -11.11 8.12
N ILE A 131 -10.49 -10.33 7.56
CA ILE A 131 -11.64 -10.86 6.83
C ILE A 131 -11.21 -11.64 5.57
N LEU A 132 -10.24 -11.12 4.82
CA LEU A 132 -9.72 -11.79 3.62
C LEU A 132 -9.05 -13.12 3.95
N ILE A 133 -8.30 -13.19 5.05
CA ILE A 133 -7.68 -14.42 5.55
C ILE A 133 -8.76 -15.45 5.91
N HIS A 134 -9.73 -15.10 6.75
CA HIS A 134 -10.79 -16.04 7.14
C HIS A 134 -11.59 -16.54 5.92
N LYS A 135 -11.89 -15.64 4.98
CA LYS A 135 -12.57 -16.00 3.72
C LYS A 135 -11.75 -17.00 2.91
N TYR A 136 -10.43 -16.86 2.86
CA TYR A 136 -9.55 -17.77 2.13
C TYR A 136 -9.47 -19.16 2.78
N PHE A 137 -9.52 -19.24 4.12
CA PHE A 137 -9.53 -20.52 4.84
C PHE A 137 -10.93 -21.13 5.02
N GLU A 138 -11.98 -20.51 4.46
CA GLU A 138 -13.40 -20.90 4.66
C GLU A 138 -13.81 -20.98 6.14
N GLU A 139 -13.08 -20.27 7.00
CA GLU A 139 -13.35 -20.21 8.42
C GLU A 139 -14.51 -19.25 8.70
N LYS A 140 -15.22 -19.50 9.80
CA LYS A 140 -16.22 -18.54 10.29
C LYS A 140 -15.54 -17.20 10.54
N ILE A 141 -16.14 -16.13 10.02
CA ILE A 141 -15.61 -14.77 10.13
C ILE A 141 -15.65 -14.36 11.60
N TYR A 142 -14.49 -14.42 12.26
CA TYR A 142 -14.29 -13.90 13.61
C TYR A 142 -13.27 -12.78 13.54
N VAL A 143 -13.61 -11.64 14.15
CA VAL A 143 -12.71 -10.50 14.23
C VAL A 143 -12.06 -10.55 15.61
N THR A 144 -10.80 -10.94 15.66
CA THR A 144 -10.06 -11.20 16.89
C THR A 144 -9.00 -10.13 17.12
N TRP A 145 -7.88 -10.17 16.40
CA TRP A 145 -6.78 -9.23 16.57
C TRP A 145 -7.09 -7.86 15.95
N SER A 146 -7.78 -7.82 14.81
CA SER A 146 -8.06 -6.52 14.18
C SER A 146 -9.11 -5.72 14.97
N ALA A 147 -9.96 -6.37 15.76
CA ALA A 147 -10.91 -5.69 16.64
C ALA A 147 -10.16 -4.85 17.69
N ILE A 148 -9.09 -5.40 18.28
CA ILE A 148 -8.24 -4.69 19.24
C ILE A 148 -7.58 -3.48 18.57
N VAL A 149 -6.99 -3.68 17.39
CA VAL A 149 -6.36 -2.59 16.61
C VAL A 149 -7.38 -1.51 16.25
N PHE A 150 -8.57 -1.90 15.83
CA PHE A 150 -9.65 -0.99 15.45
C PHE A 150 -10.14 -0.15 16.63
N ILE A 151 -10.30 -0.75 17.81
CA ILE A 151 -10.67 -0.03 19.05
C ILE A 151 -9.57 0.97 19.43
N CYS A 152 -8.30 0.55 19.43
CA CYS A 152 -7.18 1.43 19.73
C CYS A 152 -7.11 2.62 18.75
N CYS A 153 -7.24 2.36 17.45
CA CYS A 153 -7.28 3.41 16.43
C CYS A 153 -8.48 4.35 16.64
N SER A 154 -9.66 3.82 16.99
CA SER A 154 -10.86 4.61 17.27
C SER A 154 -10.67 5.56 18.46
N ILE A 155 -10.05 5.09 19.55
CA ILE A 155 -9.75 5.92 20.73
C ILE A 155 -8.80 7.08 20.35
N ILE A 156 -7.76 6.80 19.56
CA ILE A 156 -6.82 7.82 19.10
C ILE A 156 -7.51 8.84 18.19
N VAL A 157 -8.33 8.37 17.23
CA VAL A 157 -9.10 9.23 16.33
C VAL A 157 -10.04 10.14 17.10
N ILE A 158 -10.80 9.60 18.07
CA ILE A 158 -11.70 10.39 18.92
C ILE A 158 -10.90 11.44 19.70
N SER A 159 -9.79 11.04 20.31
CA SER A 159 -8.93 11.94 21.08
C SER A 159 -8.40 13.10 20.23
N LEU A 160 -7.81 12.81 19.07
CA LEU A 160 -7.33 13.83 18.13
C LEU A 160 -8.46 14.73 17.63
N PHE A 161 -9.61 14.16 17.31
CA PHE A 161 -10.77 14.91 16.86
C PHE A 161 -11.28 15.89 17.93
N THR A 162 -11.34 15.47 19.20
CA THR A 162 -11.72 16.36 20.30
C THR A 162 -10.74 17.52 20.48
N ILE A 163 -9.42 17.27 20.36
CA ILE A 163 -8.38 18.30 20.44
C ILE A 163 -8.55 19.33 19.31
N ILE A 164 -8.76 18.88 18.07
CA ILE A 164 -8.95 19.76 16.91
C ILE A 164 -10.22 20.61 17.07
N ARG A 165 -11.32 20.02 17.55
CA ARG A 165 -12.55 20.78 17.80
C ARG A 165 -12.35 21.85 18.86
N ARG A 166 -11.68 21.51 19.97
CA ARG A 166 -11.41 22.44 21.08
C ARG A 166 -10.50 23.59 20.63
N SER A 167 -9.45 23.33 19.86
CA SER A 167 -8.55 24.38 19.36
C SER A 167 -9.27 25.33 18.39
N ARG A 168 -10.04 24.80 17.44
CA ARG A 168 -10.85 25.60 16.51
C ARG A 168 -11.90 26.45 17.22
N LEU A 169 -12.58 25.89 18.22
CA LEU A 169 -13.55 26.62 19.04
C LEU A 169 -12.88 27.77 19.79
N ARG A 170 -11.72 27.53 20.41
CA ARG A 170 -10.96 28.56 21.12
C ARG A 170 -10.54 29.71 20.20
N GLU A 171 -10.07 29.38 18.99
CA GLU A 171 -9.70 30.40 18.00
C GLU A 171 -10.90 31.19 17.47
N ALA A 172 -12.04 30.53 17.25
CA ALA A 172 -13.26 31.19 16.82
C ALA A 172 -13.79 32.16 17.89
N VAL A 173 -13.72 31.76 19.16
CA VAL A 173 -14.09 32.63 20.29
C VAL A 173 -13.15 33.82 20.41
N ARG A 174 -11.82 33.60 20.34
CA ARG A 174 -10.84 34.71 20.38
C ARG A 174 -11.06 35.71 19.24
N ARG A 175 -11.29 35.23 18.01
CA ARG A 175 -11.59 36.10 16.86
C ARG A 175 -12.85 36.94 17.05
N ARG A 176 -13.89 36.40 17.68
CA ARG A 176 -15.13 37.15 17.95
C ARG A 176 -15.01 38.15 19.09
N MET A 177 -14.08 37.96 20.03
CA MET A 177 -13.91 38.85 21.18
C MET A 177 -12.94 40.02 20.93
N HIS A 178 -12.36 40.18 19.72
CA HIS A 178 -11.50 41.31 19.33
C HIS A 178 -10.50 41.75 20.43
N ILE A 179 -9.78 40.79 21.03
CA ILE A 179 -8.58 41.01 21.84
C ILE A 179 -7.37 40.63 20.99
#